data_AF-A0A2G5SIB2-F1
#
_entry.id   AF-A0A2G5SIB2-F1
#
_cell.length_a   1.000
_cell.length_b   1.000
_cell.length_c   1.000
_cell.angle_alpha   90.00
_cell.angle_beta   90.00
_cell.angle_gamma   90.00
#
_symmetry.space_group_name_H-M   'P 1'
#
loop_
_entity.id
_entity.type
_entity.pdbx_description
1 polymer ?
#
loop_
_entity_poly.entity_id
_entity_poly.type
_entity_poly.pdbx_seq_one_letter_code
_entity_poly.pdbx_strand_id
1 'polypeptide(L)'
;MDGSAEVIKNDDFCSKTCILYEALEKKLVFEAYRNFCDTVGKDVMEYPDFEFWYYRFYHGDMEFDYDRSVDPAPKNITDLPVELMYKIT
;
A
#
# COMPACT_ATOMS: atom_id res chain seq x y z
N MET A 1 2.09 -23.37 -8.84
CA MET A 1 2.04 -21.91 -8.65
C MET A 1 1.74 -21.34 -10.00
N ASP A 2 0.60 -20.66 -10.13
CA ASP A 2 0.19 -20.08 -11.42
C ASP A 2 1.24 -19.05 -11.86
N GLY A 3 1.45 -18.93 -13.17
CA GLY A 3 2.32 -17.88 -13.71
C GLY A 3 1.67 -16.49 -13.69
N SER A 4 0.41 -16.40 -13.26
CA SER A 4 -0.39 -15.18 -13.33
C SER A 4 0.02 -14.19 -12.23
N ALA A 5 0.28 -14.68 -11.02
CA ALA A 5 0.81 -13.87 -9.93
C ALA A 5 2.18 -13.27 -10.28
N GLU A 6 3.08 -14.06 -10.89
CA GLU A 6 4.41 -13.61 -11.30
C GLU A 6 4.38 -12.45 -12.30
N VAL A 7 3.37 -12.39 -13.18
CA VAL A 7 3.18 -11.23 -14.07
C VAL A 7 2.90 -9.97 -13.25
N ILE A 8 2.03 -10.06 -12.25
CA ILE A 8 1.66 -8.93 -11.39
C ILE A 8 2.84 -8.50 -10.50
N LYS A 9 3.62 -9.45 -9.97
CA LYS A 9 4.78 -9.14 -9.11
C LYS A 9 5.86 -8.36 -9.84
N ASN A 10 6.13 -8.73 -11.09
CA ASN A 10 7.25 -8.19 -11.85
C ASN A 10 6.90 -6.90 -12.62
N ASP A 11 5.64 -6.47 -12.57
CA ASP A 11 5.15 -5.27 -13.24
C ASP A 11 4.46 -4.34 -12.22
N ASP A 12 5.13 -3.23 -11.95
CA ASP A 12 4.67 -2.22 -10.98
C ASP A 12 3.28 -1.66 -11.35
N PHE A 13 2.99 -1.46 -12.63
CA PHE A 13 1.69 -1.00 -13.10
C PHE A 13 0.59 -2.04 -12.86
N CYS A 14 0.87 -3.33 -13.11
CA CYS A 14 -0.04 -4.42 -12.78
C CYS A 14 -0.30 -4.50 -11.27
N SER A 15 0.74 -4.43 -10.44
CA SER A 15 0.59 -4.47 -8.98
C SER A 15 -0.32 -3.34 -8.48
N LYS A 16 -0.10 -2.10 -8.93
CA LYS A 16 -0.92 -0.93 -8.61
C LYS A 16 -2.34 -1.05 -9.14
N THR A 17 -2.55 -1.68 -10.29
CA THR A 17 -3.89 -1.93 -10.84
C THR A 17 -4.69 -2.86 -9.94
N CYS A 18 -4.05 -3.87 -9.34
CA CYS A 18 -4.70 -4.73 -8.34
C CYS A 18 -5.05 -3.95 -7.06
N ILE A 19 -4.19 -3.01 -6.62
CA ILE A 19 -4.50 -2.13 -5.47
C ILE A 19 -5.71 -1.23 -5.79
N LEU A 20 -5.76 -0.65 -6.99
CA LEU A 20 -6.92 0.11 -7.47
C LEU A 20 -8.20 -0.73 -7.43
N TYR A 21 -8.15 -1.97 -7.90
CA TYR A 21 -9.30 -2.88 -7.86
C TYR A 21 -9.83 -3.06 -6.42
N GLU A 22 -8.95 -3.32 -5.45
CA GLU A 22 -9.34 -3.43 -4.04
C GLU A 22 -9.94 -2.11 -3.50
N ALA A 23 -9.40 -0.96 -3.90
CA ALA A 23 -9.91 0.36 -3.50
C ALA A 23 -11.31 0.66 -4.07
N LEU A 24 -11.58 0.21 -5.30
CA LEU A 24 -12.91 0.30 -5.94
C LEU A 24 -13.95 -0.55 -5.22
N GLU A 25 -13.54 -1.70 -4.67
CA GLU A 25 -14.40 -2.54 -3.82
C GLU A 25 -14.66 -1.94 -2.43
N LYS A 26 -13.96 -0.84 -2.07
CA LYS A 26 -14.11 -0.09 -0.80
C LYS A 26 -13.96 -0.96 0.44
N LYS A 27 -13.09 -1.98 0.37
CA LYS A 27 -12.73 -2.77 1.55
C LYS A 27 -12.00 -1.92 2.57
N LEU A 28 -11.88 -2.41 3.81
CA LEU A 28 -10.97 -1.77 4.76
C LEU A 28 -9.53 -1.98 4.27
N VAL A 29 -8.69 -0.96 4.34
CA VAL A 29 -7.32 -0.99 3.75
C VAL A 29 -6.50 -2.20 4.22
N PHE A 30 -6.60 -2.57 5.50
CA PHE A 30 -5.89 -3.72 6.04
C PHE A 30 -6.45 -5.07 5.51
N GLU A 31 -7.75 -5.14 5.23
CA GLU A 31 -8.34 -6.31 4.59
C GLU A 31 -7.92 -6.42 3.12
N ALA A 32 -7.95 -5.29 2.39
CA ALA A 32 -7.46 -5.18 1.03
C ALA A 32 -5.99 -5.63 0.92
N TYR A 33 -5.13 -5.20 1.85
CA TYR A 33 -3.73 -5.62 1.88
C TYR A 33 -3.56 -7.13 2.06
N ARG A 34 -4.30 -7.73 3.00
CA ARG A 34 -4.25 -9.18 3.21
C ARG A 34 -4.70 -9.95 1.97
N ASN A 35 -5.80 -9.52 1.35
CA ASN A 35 -6.28 -10.14 0.11
C ASN A 35 -5.26 -10.03 -1.03
N PHE A 36 -4.65 -8.85 -1.19
CA PHE A 36 -3.61 -8.62 -2.17
C PHE A 36 -2.40 -9.53 -1.94
N CYS A 37 -1.90 -9.62 -0.71
CA CYS A 37 -0.77 -10.49 -0.37
C CYS A 37 -1.08 -11.98 -0.50
N ASP A 38 -2.29 -12.41 -0.16
CA ASP A 38 -2.71 -13.81 -0.28
C ASP A 38 -2.91 -14.22 -1.75
N THR A 39 -3.25 -13.26 -2.62
CA THR A 39 -3.48 -13.49 -4.06
C THR A 39 -2.20 -13.35 -4.89
N VAL A 40 -1.44 -12.27 -4.67
CA VAL A 40 -0.29 -11.89 -5.50
C VAL A 40 1.03 -12.33 -4.87
N GLY A 41 1.14 -12.27 -3.54
CA GLY A 41 2.33 -12.65 -2.78
C GLY A 41 2.69 -11.63 -1.70
N LYS A 42 3.36 -12.10 -0.64
CA LYS A 42 3.79 -11.27 0.51
C LYS A 42 5.05 -10.46 0.24
N ASP A 43 5.83 -10.88 -0.75
CA ASP A 43 7.10 -10.31 -1.19
C ASP A 43 6.96 -9.16 -2.18
N VAL A 44 5.72 -8.81 -2.56
CA VAL A 44 5.44 -7.81 -3.60
C VAL A 44 5.59 -6.39 -3.08
N MET A 45 5.02 -6.11 -1.91
CA MET A 45 4.95 -4.77 -1.36
C MET A 45 4.70 -4.79 0.15
N GLU A 46 5.41 -3.91 0.86
CA GLU A 46 5.20 -3.70 2.28
C GLU A 46 3.89 -2.93 2.54
N TYR A 47 3.31 -3.12 3.72
CA TYR A 47 2.03 -2.47 4.08
C TYR A 47 2.03 -0.94 3.90
N PRO A 48 3.06 -0.17 4.31
CA PRO A 48 3.05 1.28 4.15
C PRO A 48 3.09 1.77 2.69
N ASP A 49 3.62 0.95 1.79
CA ASP A 49 3.64 1.23 0.35
C ASP A 49 2.26 0.93 -0.25
N PHE A 50 1.66 -0.19 0.17
CA PHE A 50 0.31 -0.56 -0.25
C PHE A 50 -0.73 0.47 0.23
N GLU A 51 -0.69 0.84 1.50
CA GLU A 51 -1.62 1.80 2.12
C GLU A 51 -1.57 3.16 1.41
N PHE A 52 -0.38 3.61 1.05
CA PHE A 52 -0.17 4.84 0.30
C PHE A 52 -0.88 4.82 -1.07
N TRP A 53 -0.64 3.79 -1.88
CA TRP A 53 -1.31 3.65 -3.18
C TRP A 53 -2.81 3.44 -3.03
N TYR A 54 -3.24 2.64 -2.05
CA TYR A 54 -4.65 2.39 -1.76
C TYR A 54 -5.41 3.68 -1.51
N TYR A 55 -4.90 4.56 -0.63
CA TYR A 55 -5.59 5.80 -0.31
C TYR A 55 -5.57 6.82 -1.46
N ARG A 56 -4.53 6.83 -2.29
CA ARG A 56 -4.55 7.64 -3.52
C ARG A 56 -5.67 7.22 -4.46
N PHE A 57 -5.72 5.93 -4.80
CA PHE A 57 -6.76 5.41 -5.67
C PHE A 57 -8.15 5.56 -5.07
N TYR A 58 -8.29 5.35 -3.75
CA TYR A 58 -9.53 5.55 -3.02
C TYR A 58 -10.03 7.02 -3.10
N HIS A 59 -9.11 7.99 -3.13
CA HIS A 59 -9.42 9.41 -3.30
C HIS A 59 -9.53 9.86 -4.77
N GLY A 60 -9.34 8.95 -5.73
CA GLY A 60 -9.46 9.21 -7.17
C GLY A 60 -8.21 9.82 -7.80
N ASP A 61 -7.07 9.80 -7.11
CA ASP A 61 -5.77 10.12 -7.70
C ASP A 61 -5.26 8.91 -8.49
N MET A 62 -5.14 9.06 -9.81
CA MET A 62 -4.86 7.98 -10.76
C MET A 62 -3.48 8.12 -11.42
N GLU A 63 -2.56 8.89 -10.82
CA GLU A 63 -1.17 8.98 -11.29
C GLU A 63 -0.36 7.77 -10.79
N PHE A 64 -0.27 6.73 -11.63
CA PHE A 64 0.38 5.46 -11.28
C PHE A 64 1.90 5.59 -11.11
N ASP A 65 2.53 6.56 -11.76
CA ASP A 65 3.97 6.78 -11.80
C ASP A 65 4.44 7.92 -10.88
N TYR A 66 3.59 8.36 -9.95
CA TYR A 66 3.95 9.40 -9.00
C TYR A 66 5.27 9.12 -8.29
N ASP A 67 6.17 10.11 -8.34
CA ASP A 67 7.48 10.05 -7.69
C ASP A 67 7.37 10.29 -6.18
N ARG A 68 7.27 9.20 -5.41
CA ARG A 68 7.21 9.26 -3.94
C ARG A 68 8.49 9.81 -3.29
N SER A 69 9.60 9.94 -4.02
CA SER A 69 10.82 10.52 -3.45
C SER A 69 10.68 12.01 -3.11
N VAL A 70 9.65 12.68 -3.66
CA VAL A 70 9.34 14.09 -3.35
C VAL A 70 8.58 14.24 -2.03
N ASP A 71 7.99 13.17 -1.50
CA ASP A 71 7.26 13.20 -0.25
C ASP A 71 8.22 13.26 0.95
N PRO A 72 7.83 13.93 2.06
CA PRO A 72 8.58 13.85 3.29
C PRO A 72 8.74 12.39 3.74
N ALA A 73 9.92 12.03 4.23
CA ALA A 73 10.17 10.69 4.76
C ALA A 73 9.09 10.31 5.80
N PRO A 74 8.53 9.09 5.71
CA PRO A 74 7.56 8.60 6.70
C PRO A 74 8.16 8.71 8.11
N LYS A 75 7.41 9.31 9.02
CA LYS A 75 7.80 9.39 10.42
C LYS A 75 7.44 8.10 11.14
N ASN A 76 8.39 7.56 11.88
CA ASN A 76 8.19 6.44 12.77
C ASN A 76 7.70 6.90 14.14
N ILE A 77 7.15 5.96 14.92
CA ILE A 77 6.76 6.22 16.31
C ILE A 77 7.93 6.71 17.17
N THR A 78 9.16 6.33 16.80
CA THR A 78 10.41 6.76 17.44
C THR A 78 10.79 8.21 17.14
N ASP A 79 10.21 8.81 16.11
CA ASP A 79 10.45 10.21 15.75
C ASP A 79 9.52 11.17 16.53
N LEU A 80 8.53 10.61 17.25
CA LEU A 80 7.64 11.38 18.12
C LEU A 80 8.35 11.71 19.43
N PRO A 81 8.19 12.93 19.98
CA PRO A 81 8.65 13.27 21.31
C PRO A 81 8.11 12.28 22.35
N VAL A 82 8.99 11.86 23.26
CA VAL A 82 8.69 10.84 24.29
C VAL A 82 7.50 11.24 25.16
N GLU A 83 7.24 12.55 25.34
CA GLU A 83 6.09 13.05 26.08
C GLU A 83 4.73 12.68 25.45
N LEU A 84 4.68 12.41 24.15
CA LEU A 84 3.45 12.01 23.45
C LEU A 84 3.16 10.50 23.57
N MET A 85 4.20 9.68 23.78
CA MET A 85 4.07 8.22 23.88
C MET A 85 3.22 7.81 25.09
N TYR A 86 3.32 8.55 26.19
CA TYR A 86 2.60 8.27 27.43
C TYR A 86 1.09 8.58 27.38
N LYS A 87 0.57 9.14 26.29
CA LYS A 87 -0.87 9.46 26.14
C LYS A 87 -1.70 8.34 25.49
N ILE A 88 -1.04 7.28 25.03
CA ILE A 88 -1.66 6.18 24.28
C ILE A 88 -1.75 4.89 25.13
N THR A 89 -1.43 4.99 26.43
CA THR A 89 -1.54 3.90 27.43
C THR A 89 -2.67 4.19 28.41
#